data_AF-X1F2J4-F1
#
_entry.id   AF-X1F2J4-F1
#
_cell.length_a   1.000
_cell.length_b   1.000
_cell.length_c   1.000
_cell.angle_alpha   90.00
_cell.angle_beta   90.00
_cell.angle_gamma   90.00
#
_symmetry.space_group_name_H-M   'P 1'
#
loop_
_entity.id
_entity.type
_entity.pdbx_description
1 polymer ?
#
loop_
_entity_poly.entity_id
_entity_poly.type
_entity_poly.pdbx_seq_one_letter_code
_entity_poly.pdbx_strand_id
1 'polypeptide(L)'
;DACRIEMQQIQKIFSEYPYTRKDVVKLLEENFKYISEDERNSWLEKGKIDFIMSDGKPFYFTDFVANLKYRNPELMKKDVEGLERARRFFGKYQDLVFKYPGSGYPPQTW
;
A
#
# COMPACT_ATOMS: atom_id res chain seq x y z
N ASP A 1 -18.08 30.93 -9.56
CA ASP A 1 -18.03 29.74 -8.70
C ASP A 1 -17.65 28.42 -9.37
N ALA A 2 -18.14 28.08 -10.59
CA ALA A 2 -17.78 26.82 -11.27
C ALA A 2 -16.26 26.58 -11.44
N CYS A 3 -15.51 27.60 -11.87
CA CYS A 3 -14.05 27.52 -12.03
C CYS A 3 -13.30 27.12 -10.74
N ARG A 4 -13.81 27.52 -9.55
CA ARG A 4 -13.19 27.15 -8.27
C ARG A 4 -13.41 25.68 -7.93
N ILE A 5 -14.59 25.15 -8.25
CA ILE A 5 -14.94 23.74 -8.02
C ILE A 5 -14.07 22.85 -8.90
N GLU A 6 -13.95 23.17 -10.18
CA GLU A 6 -13.11 22.42 -11.13
C GLU A 6 -11.64 22.40 -10.68
N MET A 7 -11.10 23.55 -10.24
CA MET A 7 -9.74 23.61 -9.72
C MET A 7 -9.54 22.71 -8.49
N GLN A 8 -10.50 22.67 -7.56
CA GLN A 8 -10.45 21.77 -6.40
C GLN A 8 -10.52 20.30 -6.78
N GLN A 9 -11.33 19.95 -7.79
CA GLN A 9 -11.41 18.59 -8.30
C GLN A 9 -10.08 18.15 -8.93
N ILE A 10 -9.46 19.01 -9.73
CA ILE A 10 -8.15 18.75 -10.34
C ILE A 10 -7.09 18.56 -9.24
N GLN A 11 -7.06 19.44 -8.23
CA GLN A 11 -6.14 19.32 -7.10
C GLN A 11 -6.33 17.99 -6.37
N LYS A 12 -7.58 17.56 -6.15
CA LYS A 12 -7.87 16.28 -5.53
C LYS A 12 -7.35 15.11 -6.38
N ILE A 13 -7.58 15.13 -7.69
CA ILE A 13 -7.08 14.09 -8.60
C ILE A 13 -5.55 13.99 -8.52
N PHE A 14 -4.84 15.11 -8.60
CA PHE A 14 -3.37 15.09 -8.52
C PHE A 14 -2.83 14.75 -7.12
N SER A 15 -3.62 14.96 -6.07
CA SER A 15 -3.28 14.46 -4.72
C SER A 15 -3.42 12.94 -4.60
N GLU A 16 -4.37 12.35 -5.32
CA GLU A 16 -4.58 10.89 -5.35
C GLU A 16 -3.63 10.19 -6.33
N TYR A 17 -3.20 10.88 -7.39
CA TYR A 17 -2.27 10.38 -8.41
C TYR A 17 -0.98 11.23 -8.49
N PRO A 18 -0.15 11.27 -7.44
CA PRO A 18 0.99 12.19 -7.38
C PRO A 18 2.25 11.68 -8.09
N TYR A 19 2.31 10.40 -8.45
CA TYR A 19 3.57 9.74 -8.81
C TYR A 19 3.76 9.58 -10.31
N THR A 20 4.94 9.91 -10.82
CA THR A 20 5.34 9.58 -12.19
C THR A 20 5.80 8.13 -12.31
N ARG A 21 5.99 7.62 -13.53
CA ARG A 21 6.56 6.27 -13.75
C ARG A 21 7.91 6.09 -13.05
N LYS A 22 8.76 7.12 -13.05
CA LYS A 22 10.06 7.08 -12.38
C LYS A 22 9.91 6.93 -10.86
N ASP A 23 8.96 7.65 -10.28
CA ASP A 23 8.68 7.58 -8.84
C ASP A 23 8.15 6.19 -8.46
N VAL A 24 7.26 5.62 -9.27
CA VAL A 24 6.73 4.27 -9.02
C VAL A 24 7.82 3.20 -9.09
N VAL A 25 8.72 3.25 -10.08
CA VAL A 25 9.85 2.30 -10.16
C VAL A 25 10.68 2.36 -8.89
N LYS A 26 11.04 3.57 -8.43
CA LYS A 26 11.78 3.77 -7.19
C LYS A 26 11.03 3.24 -5.96
N LEU A 27 9.74 3.56 -5.84
CA LEU A 27 8.91 3.08 -4.72
C LEU A 27 8.75 1.55 -4.73
N LEU A 28 8.68 0.94 -5.92
CA LEU A 28 8.65 -0.52 -6.08
C LEU A 28 9.97 -1.15 -5.61
N GLU A 29 11.11 -0.61 -6.01
CA GLU A 29 12.43 -1.06 -5.56
C GLU A 29 12.57 -0.95 -4.04
N GLU A 30 12.13 0.17 -3.45
CA GLU A 30 12.23 0.40 -2.01
C GLU A 30 11.33 -0.53 -1.18
N ASN A 31 10.10 -0.81 -1.66
CA ASN A 31 9.09 -1.56 -0.90
C ASN A 31 9.05 -3.06 -1.19
N PHE A 32 9.62 -3.49 -2.32
CA PHE A 32 9.62 -4.89 -2.78
C PHE A 32 11.05 -5.33 -3.14
N LYS A 33 12.02 -5.04 -2.26
CA LYS A 33 13.44 -5.41 -2.40
C LYS A 33 13.66 -6.92 -2.58
N TYR A 34 12.73 -7.72 -2.07
CA TYR A 34 12.73 -9.20 -2.13
C TYR A 34 12.08 -9.76 -3.41
N ILE A 35 11.67 -8.89 -4.35
CA ILE A 35 11.11 -9.25 -5.65
C ILE A 35 12.13 -8.89 -6.73
N SER A 36 12.18 -9.61 -7.85
CA SER A 36 13.10 -9.26 -8.94
C SER A 36 12.67 -7.98 -9.65
N GLU A 37 13.61 -7.31 -10.30
CA GLU A 37 13.33 -6.12 -11.11
C GLU A 37 12.33 -6.42 -12.23
N ASP A 38 12.51 -7.52 -12.95
CA ASP A 38 11.60 -7.95 -14.02
C ASP A 38 10.17 -8.16 -13.51
N GLU A 39 10.02 -8.79 -12.34
CA GLU A 39 8.69 -9.00 -11.77
C GLU A 39 8.05 -7.66 -11.37
N ARG A 40 8.79 -6.75 -10.74
CA ARG A 40 8.31 -5.39 -10.41
C ARG A 40 7.90 -4.61 -11.67
N ASN A 41 8.72 -4.65 -12.71
CA ASN A 41 8.44 -3.98 -13.99
C ASN A 41 7.20 -4.58 -14.67
N SER A 42 6.99 -5.89 -14.57
CA SER A 42 5.81 -6.55 -15.13
C SER A 42 4.50 -6.06 -14.51
N TRP A 43 4.51 -5.54 -13.28
CA TRP A 43 3.30 -5.00 -12.64
C TRP A 43 2.85 -3.68 -13.28
N LEU A 44 3.79 -2.88 -13.77
CA LEU A 44 3.51 -1.66 -14.53
C LEU A 44 2.92 -2.00 -15.90
N GLU A 45 3.48 -3.00 -16.58
CA GLU A 45 3.08 -3.38 -17.94
C GLU A 45 1.74 -4.13 -17.97
N LYS A 46 1.46 -4.95 -16.96
CA LYS A 46 0.22 -5.74 -16.85
C LYS A 46 -0.94 -4.99 -16.21
N GLY A 47 -0.82 -3.68 -16.00
CA GLY A 47 -1.87 -2.85 -15.42
C GLY A 47 -2.26 -3.24 -13.99
N LYS A 48 -1.30 -3.72 -13.18
CA LYS A 48 -1.55 -4.08 -11.77
C LYS A 48 -1.57 -2.87 -10.85
N ILE A 49 -1.05 -1.74 -11.33
CA ILE A 49 -0.93 -0.46 -10.64
C ILE A 49 -1.84 0.53 -11.36
N ASP A 50 -2.75 1.14 -10.61
CA ASP A 50 -3.71 2.10 -11.15
C ASP A 50 -3.05 3.44 -11.50
N PHE A 51 -3.47 4.05 -12.61
CA PHE A 51 -2.93 5.31 -13.10
C PHE A 51 -3.93 6.10 -13.95
N ILE A 52 -3.70 7.40 -14.04
CA ILE A 52 -4.36 8.31 -14.97
C ILE A 52 -3.35 8.85 -15.98
N MET A 53 -3.85 9.35 -17.11
CA MET A 53 -3.04 10.04 -18.11
C MET A 53 -3.23 11.55 -18.00
N SER A 54 -2.13 12.30 -17.90
CA SER A 54 -2.11 13.76 -18.01
C SER A 54 -0.95 14.18 -18.91
N ASP A 55 -1.23 15.01 -19.92
CA ASP A 55 -0.24 15.47 -20.90
C ASP A 55 0.60 14.34 -21.54
N GLY A 56 -0.06 13.22 -21.84
CA GLY A 56 0.59 12.04 -22.42
C GLY A 56 1.49 11.26 -21.47
N LYS A 57 1.50 11.60 -20.17
CA LYS A 57 2.31 10.92 -19.14
C LYS A 57 1.41 10.23 -18.12
N PRO A 58 1.78 9.02 -17.65
CA PRO A 58 1.05 8.34 -16.60
C PRO A 58 1.39 8.90 -15.22
N PHE A 59 0.35 9.10 -14.41
CA PHE A 59 0.41 9.44 -13.00
C PHE A 59 -0.28 8.36 -12.17
N TYR A 60 0.40 7.82 -11.16
CA TYR A 60 0.00 6.60 -10.47
C TYR A 60 -0.59 6.88 -9.09
N PHE A 61 -1.54 6.04 -8.71
CA PHE A 61 -2.31 6.16 -7.48
C PHE A 61 -1.42 6.08 -6.23
N THR A 62 -1.66 6.93 -5.23
CA THR A 62 -0.78 7.11 -4.07
C THR A 62 -0.61 5.83 -3.22
N ASP A 63 -1.67 5.04 -3.03
CA ASP A 63 -1.64 3.85 -2.14
C ASP A 63 -1.36 2.54 -2.89
N PHE A 64 -0.76 2.60 -4.08
CA PHE A 64 -0.56 1.42 -4.90
C PHE A 64 0.31 0.34 -4.23
N VAL A 65 1.30 0.72 -3.41
CA VAL A 65 2.17 -0.22 -2.68
C VAL A 65 1.34 -1.09 -1.73
N ALA A 66 0.44 -0.47 -0.96
CA ALA A 66 -0.45 -1.17 -0.05
C ALA A 66 -1.41 -2.08 -0.84
N ASN A 67 -1.99 -1.57 -1.94
CA ASN A 67 -2.87 -2.34 -2.80
C ASN A 67 -2.20 -3.58 -3.40
N LEU A 68 -0.93 -3.48 -3.83
CA LEU A 68 -0.17 -4.63 -4.32
C LEU A 68 0.00 -5.69 -3.23
N LYS A 69 0.33 -5.30 -2.00
CA LYS A 69 0.47 -6.24 -0.87
C LYS A 69 -0.85 -6.90 -0.49
N TYR A 70 -1.94 -6.13 -0.40
CA TYR A 70 -3.24 -6.67 -0.01
C TYR A 70 -3.87 -7.58 -1.08
N ARG A 71 -3.66 -7.29 -2.37
CA ARG A 71 -4.14 -8.13 -3.47
C ARG A 71 -3.32 -9.40 -3.67
N ASN A 72 -2.09 -9.43 -3.17
CA ASN A 72 -1.17 -10.56 -3.35
C ASN A 72 -0.62 -11.00 -1.98
N PRO A 73 -1.34 -11.87 -1.24
CA PRO A 73 -0.93 -12.31 0.10
C PRO A 73 0.50 -12.87 0.18
N GLU A 74 0.99 -13.47 -0.91
CA GLU A 74 2.37 -13.97 -0.99
C GLU A 74 3.42 -12.86 -0.92
N LEU A 75 3.13 -11.65 -1.38
CA LEU A 75 4.01 -10.48 -1.20
C LEU A 75 4.06 -10.07 0.27
N MET A 76 2.90 -10.09 0.93
CA MET A 76 2.81 -9.74 2.35
C MET A 76 3.59 -10.73 3.23
N LYS A 77 3.55 -12.03 2.92
CA LYS A 77 4.33 -13.06 3.64
C LYS A 77 5.85 -12.86 3.51
N LYS A 78 6.31 -12.33 2.38
CA LYS A 78 7.73 -12.05 2.12
C LYS A 78 8.19 -10.73 2.75
N ASP A 79 7.27 -9.83 3.10
CA ASP A 79 7.55 -8.56 3.79
C ASP A 79 7.73 -8.78 5.31
N VAL A 80 8.83 -9.43 5.70
CA VAL A 80 9.14 -9.73 7.11
C VAL A 80 9.14 -8.45 7.97
N GLU A 81 9.73 -7.36 7.46
CA GLU A 81 9.76 -6.09 8.19
C GLU A 81 8.36 -5.48 8.38
N GLY A 82 7.51 -5.53 7.34
CA GLY A 82 6.13 -5.09 7.41
C GLY A 82 5.31 -5.91 8.42
N LEU A 83 5.50 -7.23 8.43
CA LEU A 83 4.86 -8.13 9.41
C LEU A 83 5.30 -7.84 10.83
N GLU A 84 6.59 -7.60 11.07
CA GLU A 84 7.11 -7.23 12.39
C GLU A 84 6.56 -5.90 12.88
N ARG A 85 6.45 -4.89 12.00
CA ARG A 85 5.77 -3.63 12.34
C ARG A 85 4.30 -3.87 12.71
N ALA A 86 3.58 -4.64 11.90
CA ALA A 86 2.17 -4.97 12.17
C ALA A 86 2.01 -5.69 13.52
N ARG A 87 2.85 -6.68 13.83
CA ARG A 87 2.84 -7.42 15.10
C ARG A 87 3.00 -6.50 16.32
N ARG A 88 3.92 -5.53 16.27
CA ARG A 88 4.11 -4.56 17.36
C ARG A 88 2.88 -3.72 17.64
N PHE A 89 2.11 -3.38 16.62
CA PHE A 89 0.83 -2.67 16.78
C PHE A 89 -0.28 -3.61 17.24
N PHE A 90 -0.39 -4.81 16.66
CA PHE A 90 -1.41 -5.79 17.01
C PHE A 90 -1.34 -6.26 18.46
N GLY A 91 -0.14 -6.43 19.04
CA GLY A 91 0.01 -6.81 20.44
C GLY A 91 -0.72 -5.85 21.39
N LYS A 92 -0.65 -4.53 21.12
CA LYS A 92 -1.35 -3.52 21.93
C LYS A 92 -2.88 -3.59 21.80
N TYR A 93 -3.38 -4.00 20.63
CA TYR A 93 -4.82 -4.20 20.43
C TYR A 93 -5.30 -5.51 21.05
N GLN A 94 -4.49 -6.57 21.04
CA GLN A 94 -4.82 -7.81 21.75
C GLN A 94 -5.05 -7.55 23.23
N ASP A 95 -4.16 -6.78 23.88
CA ASP A 95 -4.32 -6.41 25.29
C ASP A 95 -5.58 -5.57 25.55
N LEU A 96 -6.04 -4.78 24.58
CA LEU A 96 -7.28 -4.00 24.68
C LEU A 96 -8.53 -4.87 24.47
N VAL A 97 -8.53 -5.72 23.45
CA VAL A 97 -9.64 -6.61 23.07
C VAL A 97 -9.85 -7.69 24.13
N PHE A 98 -8.77 -8.21 24.71
CA PHE A 98 -8.80 -9.32 25.66
C PHE A 98 -8.67 -8.89 27.12
N LYS A 99 -8.73 -7.58 27.42
CA LYS A 99 -8.53 -6.99 28.75
C LYS A 99 -9.47 -7.50 29.85
N TYR A 100 -10.63 -8.05 29.49
CA TYR A 100 -11.64 -8.44 30.47
C TYR A 100 -11.33 -9.80 31.13
N PRO A 101 -11.40 -9.90 32.46
CA PRO A 101 -11.30 -11.19 33.15
C PRO A 101 -12.42 -12.12 32.68
N GLY A 102 -12.05 -13.29 32.13
CA GLY A 102 -12.96 -14.25 31.49
C GLY A 102 -12.78 -14.42 29.98
N SER A 103 -11.91 -13.62 29.34
CA SER A 103 -11.63 -13.68 27.90
C SER A 103 -10.81 -14.89 27.44
N GLY A 104 -10.24 -15.66 28.37
CA GLY A 104 -9.34 -16.78 28.05
C GLY A 104 -7.95 -16.34 27.58
N TYR A 105 -7.52 -15.11 27.88
CA TYR A 105 -6.20 -14.59 27.50
C TYR A 105 -5.17 -14.59 28.66
N PRO A 106 -3.89 -14.91 28.39
CA PRO A 106 -3.39 -15.42 27.12
C PRO A 106 -3.93 -16.84 26.85
N PRO A 107 -4.22 -17.19 25.58
CA PRO A 107 -4.60 -18.56 25.25
C PRO A 107 -3.49 -19.49 25.75
N GLN A 108 -3.87 -20.53 26.49
CA GLN A 108 -2.95 -21.56 26.92
C GLN A 108 -2.36 -22.21 25.66
N THR A 109 -1.10 -21.88 25.38
CA THR A 109 -0.32 -22.54 24.35
C THR A 109 0.05 -23.93 24.84
N TRP A 110 -0.37 -24.95 24.10
CA TRP A 110 0.09 -26.34 24.26
C TRP A 110 1.52 -26.48 23.73
#